data_AF-A0A671LYP3-F1
#
_entry.id   AF-A0A671LYP3-F1
#
_cell.length_a   1.000
_cell.length_b   1.000
_cell.length_c   1.000
_cell.angle_alpha   90.00
_cell.angle_beta   90.00
_cell.angle_gamma   90.00
#
_symmetry.space_group_name_H-M   'P 1'
#
loop_
_entity.id
_entity.type
_entity.pdbx_description
1 polymer ?
#
loop_
_entity_poly.entity_id
_entity_poly.type
_entity_poly.pdbx_seq_one_letter_code
_entity_poly.pdbx_strand_id
1 'polypeptide(L)'
;MTTIDYSVWDHIEVSDDEDEIHPNIDTPSLFRWRHQVRVFFLTKQAVKKKEEMEEEKEEKHQTFMEKYEKQIKRFGMLQRWDDSQKYLSDYPHLVCEETANYLVIMCIDLEVEEVMLCVCACFSVHVCVCAYDLKVDPRGCFRQFFTKIKTTDQQYQDAFNDELESFKERVRGRAKIRIEKALKEYEEEERQKRLGPGGLDPVEVYESLPAVRHTHHTATSDDLPLLQEAKHHMKRCIESGLWVPNARADEEGEKDKEEGDEPQYEEVKKEEQ
;
A
#
# COMPACT_ATOMS: atom_id res chain seq x y z
N MET A 1 18.37 -5.68 -61.46
CA MET A 1 18.03 -6.90 -60.69
C MET A 1 18.27 -6.56 -59.23
N THR A 2 17.22 -6.46 -58.43
CA THR A 2 17.35 -6.32 -56.96
C THR A 2 17.92 -7.64 -56.44
N THR A 3 19.14 -7.60 -55.90
CA THR A 3 19.76 -8.73 -55.21
C THR A 3 18.89 -9.11 -54.02
N ILE A 4 18.53 -10.39 -53.92
CA ILE A 4 17.75 -10.92 -52.79
C ILE A 4 18.65 -10.85 -51.56
N ASP A 5 18.18 -10.19 -50.51
CA ASP A 5 18.90 -10.04 -49.24
C ASP A 5 18.61 -11.24 -48.32
N TYR A 6 19.67 -11.92 -47.89
CA TYR A 6 19.62 -13.07 -46.99
C TYR A 6 20.05 -12.73 -45.55
N SER A 7 20.31 -11.45 -45.23
CA SER A 7 20.81 -10.97 -43.94
C SER A 7 20.02 -11.44 -42.71
N VAL A 8 18.74 -11.77 -42.89
CA VAL A 8 17.87 -12.33 -41.85
C VAL A 8 18.39 -13.68 -41.31
N TRP A 9 19.19 -14.42 -42.07
CA TRP A 9 19.71 -15.74 -41.69
C TRP A 9 21.16 -15.69 -41.16
N ASP A 10 21.80 -14.52 -41.09
CA ASP A 10 23.22 -14.38 -40.72
C ASP A 10 23.48 -14.62 -39.21
N HIS A 11 22.44 -14.62 -38.37
CA HIS A 11 22.55 -14.67 -36.91
C HIS A 11 21.69 -15.78 -36.29
N ILE A 12 21.83 -17.00 -36.82
CA ILE A 12 21.10 -18.16 -36.31
C ILE A 12 21.96 -18.85 -35.26
N GLU A 13 21.47 -18.85 -34.02
CA GLU A 13 22.10 -19.54 -32.91
C GLU A 13 21.50 -20.95 -32.75
N VAL A 14 22.32 -21.98 -32.93
CA VAL A 14 21.94 -23.38 -32.72
C VAL A 14 22.63 -23.90 -31.46
N SER A 15 21.84 -24.26 -30.44
CA SER A 15 22.42 -24.69 -29.14
C SER A 15 23.10 -26.06 -29.18
N ASP A 16 22.83 -26.85 -30.22
CA ASP A 16 23.34 -28.21 -30.51
C ASP A 16 24.19 -28.21 -31.79
N ASP A 17 24.98 -27.15 -31.99
CA ASP A 17 25.87 -27.07 -33.14
C ASP A 17 27.10 -27.96 -32.94
N GLU A 18 27.12 -29.09 -33.64
CA GLU A 18 28.21 -30.08 -33.60
C GLU A 18 29.50 -29.59 -34.26
N ASP A 19 29.44 -28.52 -35.08
CA ASP A 19 30.63 -27.93 -35.71
C ASP A 19 31.39 -26.99 -34.75
N GLU A 20 30.77 -26.52 -33.67
CA GLU A 20 31.37 -25.64 -32.66
C GLU A 20 31.77 -26.38 -31.36
N ILE A 21 32.65 -27.39 -31.50
CA ILE A 21 33.13 -28.23 -30.39
C ILE A 21 34.65 -28.11 -30.17
N HIS A 22 35.12 -28.39 -28.95
CA HIS A 22 36.53 -28.40 -28.60
C HIS A 22 36.94 -29.77 -28.02
N PRO A 23 38.09 -30.38 -28.41
CA PRO A 23 38.49 -31.74 -28.00
C PRO A 23 38.58 -31.98 -26.48
N ASN A 24 38.71 -30.93 -25.68
CA ASN A 24 38.81 -31.00 -24.22
C ASN A 24 37.52 -30.64 -23.48
N ILE A 25 36.40 -30.40 -24.18
CA ILE A 25 35.11 -30.03 -23.58
C ILE A 25 34.10 -31.15 -23.85
N ASP A 26 33.36 -31.55 -22.80
CA ASP A 26 32.29 -32.52 -22.89
C ASP A 26 31.07 -31.94 -23.63
N THR A 27 30.79 -32.45 -24.83
CA THR A 27 29.77 -31.91 -25.73
C THR A 27 28.33 -32.01 -25.18
N PRO A 28 27.89 -33.11 -24.52
CA PRO A 28 26.53 -33.20 -23.98
C PRO A 28 26.25 -32.19 -22.86
N SER A 29 27.22 -31.88 -22.01
CA SER A 29 27.07 -30.85 -20.98
C SER A 29 27.15 -29.43 -21.57
N LEU A 30 27.99 -29.21 -22.59
CA LEU A 30 28.08 -27.94 -23.31
C LEU A 30 26.76 -27.56 -24.00
N PHE A 31 26.11 -28.49 -24.71
CA PHE A 31 24.84 -28.21 -25.39
C PHE A 31 23.70 -27.94 -24.40
N ARG A 32 23.64 -28.68 -23.29
CA ARG A 32 22.70 -28.41 -22.20
C ARG A 32 22.92 -27.01 -21.61
N TRP A 33 24.18 -26.63 -21.40
CA TRP A 33 24.54 -25.31 -20.89
C TRP A 33 24.16 -24.19 -21.88
N ARG A 34 24.52 -24.33 -23.17
CA ARG A 34 24.12 -23.39 -24.25
C ARG A 34 22.59 -23.23 -24.31
N HIS A 35 21.84 -24.33 -24.21
CA HIS A 35 20.38 -24.30 -24.16
C HIS A 35 19.85 -23.54 -22.94
N GLN A 36 20.39 -23.80 -21.75
CA GLN A 36 20.01 -23.10 -20.52
C GLN A 36 20.27 -21.59 -20.61
N VAL A 37 21.44 -21.21 -21.14
CA VAL A 37 21.80 -19.80 -21.36
C VAL A 37 20.80 -19.14 -22.32
N ARG A 38 20.49 -19.77 -23.45
CA ARG A 38 19.48 -19.28 -24.40
C ARG A 38 18.10 -19.10 -23.75
N VAL A 39 17.64 -20.10 -22.99
CA VAL A 39 16.35 -20.03 -22.27
C VAL A 39 16.38 -18.88 -21.25
N PHE A 40 17.47 -18.72 -20.50
CA PHE A 40 17.65 -17.62 -19.55
C PHE A 40 17.57 -16.25 -20.24
N PHE A 41 18.27 -16.06 -21.36
CA PHE A 41 18.23 -14.81 -22.11
C PHE A 41 16.85 -14.51 -22.69
N LEU A 42 16.17 -15.51 -23.26
CA LEU A 42 14.80 -15.35 -23.77
C LEU A 42 13.82 -14.99 -22.64
N THR A 43 13.96 -15.64 -21.49
CA THR A 43 13.13 -15.36 -20.31
C THR A 43 13.39 -13.95 -19.79
N LYS A 44 14.67 -13.56 -19.68
CA LYS A 44 15.08 -12.21 -19.25
C LYS A 44 14.60 -11.14 -20.23
N GLN A 45 14.66 -11.40 -21.54
CA GLN A 45 14.16 -10.48 -22.56
C GLN A 45 12.63 -10.38 -22.51
N ALA A 46 11.92 -11.47 -22.23
CA ALA A 46 10.47 -11.45 -22.03
C ALA A 46 10.07 -10.65 -20.78
N VAL A 47 10.81 -10.80 -19.67
CA VAL A 47 10.61 -10.00 -18.45
C VAL A 47 10.87 -8.53 -18.72
N LYS A 48 12.00 -8.18 -19.33
CA LYS A 48 12.35 -6.79 -19.66
C LYS A 48 11.32 -6.14 -20.60
N LYS A 49 10.85 -6.86 -21.61
CA LYS A 49 9.75 -6.39 -22.49
C LYS A 49 8.44 -6.19 -21.74
N LYS A 50 8.17 -7.00 -20.71
CA LYS A 50 6.98 -6.86 -19.88
C LYS A 50 7.09 -5.64 -18.96
N GLU A 51 8.24 -5.44 -18.35
CA GLU A 51 8.56 -4.25 -17.53
C GLU A 51 8.47 -2.96 -18.35
N GLU A 52 9.10 -2.91 -19.52
CA GLU A 52 9.01 -1.75 -20.44
C GLU A 52 7.56 -1.47 -20.87
N MET A 53 6.76 -2.52 -21.07
CA MET A 53 5.32 -2.37 -21.38
C MET A 53 4.51 -1.88 -20.17
N GLU A 54 4.89 -2.26 -18.96
CA GLU A 54 4.24 -1.80 -17.72
C GLU A 54 4.58 -0.33 -17.44
N GLU A 55 5.86 0.06 -17.55
CA GLU A 55 6.30 1.45 -17.41
C GLU A 55 5.59 2.38 -18.42
N GLU A 56 5.51 1.98 -19.69
CA GLU A 56 4.80 2.78 -20.71
C GLU A 56 3.29 2.91 -20.40
N LYS A 57 2.69 1.90 -19.78
CA LYS A 57 1.29 1.97 -19.32
C LYS A 57 1.14 2.89 -18.12
N GLU A 58 2.08 2.90 -17.20
CA GLU A 58 2.07 3.81 -16.04
C GLU A 58 2.22 5.28 -16.47
N GLU A 59 3.13 5.58 -17.39
CA GLU A 59 3.28 6.94 -17.93
C GLU A 59 2.02 7.41 -18.68
N LYS A 60 1.43 6.53 -19.50
CA LYS A 60 0.14 6.79 -20.14
C LYS A 60 -0.98 6.98 -19.12
N HIS A 61 -0.96 6.21 -18.03
CA HIS A 61 -1.91 6.33 -16.94
C HIS A 61 -1.79 7.68 -16.23
N GLN A 62 -0.58 8.10 -15.85
CA GLN A 62 -0.34 9.38 -15.18
C GLN A 62 -0.80 10.55 -16.04
N THR A 63 -0.36 10.59 -17.30
CA THR A 63 -0.74 11.67 -18.24
C THR A 63 -2.24 11.68 -18.55
N PHE A 64 -2.88 10.51 -18.61
CA PHE A 64 -4.33 10.41 -18.75
C PHE A 64 -5.06 10.96 -17.53
N MET A 65 -4.58 10.62 -16.32
CA MET A 65 -5.15 11.11 -15.07
C MET A 65 -5.05 12.62 -14.96
N GLU A 66 -3.87 13.20 -15.16
CA GLU A 66 -3.68 14.66 -15.11
C GLU A 66 -4.64 15.41 -16.05
N LYS A 67 -4.90 14.84 -17.23
CA LYS A 67 -5.73 15.47 -18.25
C LYS A 67 -7.23 15.31 -17.99
N TYR A 68 -7.67 14.16 -17.49
CA TYR A 68 -9.09 13.81 -17.41
C TYR A 68 -9.61 13.67 -15.97
N GLU A 69 -8.81 13.93 -14.95
CA GLU A 69 -9.17 13.83 -13.54
C GLU A 69 -10.53 14.47 -13.23
N LYS A 70 -10.74 15.72 -13.68
CA LYS A 70 -11.98 16.47 -13.44
C LYS A 70 -13.19 15.80 -14.10
N GLN A 71 -13.01 15.20 -15.27
CA GLN A 71 -14.08 14.49 -15.98
C GLN A 71 -14.42 13.18 -15.28
N ILE A 72 -13.40 12.46 -14.81
CA ILE A 72 -13.57 11.21 -14.06
C ILE A 72 -14.26 11.48 -12.73
N LYS A 73 -13.83 12.50 -11.98
CA LYS A 73 -14.52 12.94 -10.75
C LYS A 73 -15.98 13.30 -11.02
N ARG A 74 -16.25 14.05 -12.09
CA ARG A 74 -17.62 14.40 -12.48
C ARG A 74 -18.46 13.18 -12.79
N PHE A 75 -17.91 12.22 -13.53
CA PHE A 75 -18.56 10.94 -13.82
C PHE A 75 -18.86 10.16 -12.54
N GLY A 76 -17.89 10.06 -11.62
CA GLY A 76 -18.05 9.39 -10.33
C GLY A 76 -19.12 9.99 -9.42
N MET A 77 -19.55 11.23 -9.66
CA MET A 77 -20.65 11.86 -8.92
C MET A 77 -22.04 11.59 -9.54
N LEU A 78 -22.14 10.91 -10.69
CA LEU A 78 -23.41 10.67 -11.38
C LEU A 78 -24.11 9.39 -10.90
N GLN A 79 -25.25 9.55 -10.21
CA GLN A 79 -26.00 8.40 -9.71
C GLN A 79 -26.99 7.82 -10.75
N ARG A 80 -27.52 8.63 -11.66
CA ARG A 80 -28.58 8.21 -12.58
C ARG A 80 -28.03 7.54 -13.83
N TRP A 81 -28.60 6.39 -14.19
CA TRP A 81 -28.25 5.61 -15.39
C TRP A 81 -28.25 6.43 -16.69
N ASP A 82 -29.26 7.28 -16.88
CA ASP A 82 -29.40 8.10 -18.09
C ASP A 82 -28.31 9.17 -18.19
N ASP A 83 -27.97 9.82 -17.07
CA ASP A 83 -26.95 10.86 -17.01
C ASP A 83 -25.56 10.25 -17.21
N SER A 84 -25.28 9.10 -16.60
CA SER A 84 -24.03 8.35 -16.79
C SER A 84 -23.87 7.86 -18.24
N GLN A 85 -24.95 7.35 -18.85
CA GLN A 85 -24.92 6.91 -20.26
C GLN A 85 -24.69 8.07 -21.23
N LYS A 86 -25.31 9.23 -20.97
CA LYS A 86 -25.11 10.44 -21.77
C LYS A 86 -23.68 10.95 -21.61
N TYR A 87 -23.17 11.02 -20.37
CA TYR A 87 -21.82 11.49 -20.10
C TYR A 87 -20.74 10.63 -20.79
N LEU A 88 -20.88 9.30 -20.74
CA LEU A 88 -19.96 8.40 -21.47
C LEU A 88 -20.13 8.47 -23.00
N SER A 89 -21.30 8.89 -23.49
CA SER A 89 -21.50 9.16 -24.91
C SER A 89 -20.79 10.43 -25.37
N ASP A 90 -20.78 11.46 -24.52
CA ASP A 90 -20.07 12.72 -24.77
C ASP A 90 -18.55 12.55 -24.61
N TYR A 91 -18.12 11.64 -23.72
CA TYR A 91 -16.71 11.37 -23.41
C TYR A 91 -16.36 9.87 -23.48
N PRO A 92 -16.28 9.28 -24.70
CA PRO A 92 -16.01 7.84 -24.86
C PRO A 92 -14.62 7.40 -24.37
N HIS A 93 -13.65 8.32 -24.33
CA HIS A 93 -12.28 8.02 -23.87
C HIS A 93 -12.22 7.67 -22.39
N LEU A 94 -13.24 8.05 -21.60
CA LEU A 94 -13.33 7.68 -20.19
C LEU A 94 -13.62 6.19 -19.99
N VAL A 95 -14.18 5.50 -21.00
CA VAL A 95 -14.43 4.05 -20.95
C VAL A 95 -13.11 3.30 -21.19
N CYS A 96 -12.29 3.21 -20.15
CA CYS A 96 -11.01 2.51 -20.14
C CYS A 96 -10.67 1.97 -18.74
N GLU A 97 -9.71 1.05 -18.65
CA GLU A 97 -9.32 0.40 -17.39
C GLU A 97 -8.73 1.41 -16.39
N GLU A 98 -8.00 2.40 -16.89
CA GLU A 98 -7.37 3.45 -16.11
C GLU A 98 -8.39 4.24 -15.29
N THR A 99 -9.52 4.60 -15.90
CA THR A 99 -10.63 5.27 -15.21
C THR A 99 -11.19 4.39 -14.10
N ALA A 100 -11.28 3.07 -14.31
CA ALA A 100 -11.76 2.13 -13.29
C ALA A 100 -10.84 2.17 -12.05
N ASN A 101 -9.53 2.09 -12.29
CA ASN A 101 -8.52 2.09 -11.23
C ASN A 101 -8.56 3.38 -10.41
N TYR A 102 -8.70 4.53 -11.08
CA TYR A 102 -8.85 5.82 -10.41
C TYR A 102 -10.12 5.90 -9.57
N LEU A 103 -11.26 5.42 -10.09
CA LEU A 103 -12.52 5.43 -9.35
C LEU A 103 -12.45 4.55 -8.08
N VAL A 104 -11.69 3.43 -8.09
CA VAL A 104 -11.44 2.64 -6.87
C VAL A 104 -10.68 3.45 -5.83
N ILE A 105 -9.59 4.11 -6.24
CA ILE A 105 -8.76 4.91 -5.33
C ILE A 105 -9.59 6.04 -4.75
N MET A 106 -10.35 6.73 -5.59
CA MET A 106 -11.27 7.79 -5.18
C MET A 106 -12.35 7.27 -4.21
N CYS A 107 -12.86 6.05 -4.39
CA CYS A 107 -13.79 5.45 -3.42
C CYS A 107 -13.13 5.22 -2.05
N ILE A 108 -11.85 4.83 -2.02
CA ILE A 108 -11.10 4.65 -0.77
C ILE A 108 -10.86 6.00 -0.10
N ASP A 109 -10.43 7.02 -0.87
CA ASP A 109 -10.20 8.37 -0.36
C ASP A 109 -11.49 8.97 0.23
N LEU A 110 -12.61 8.86 -0.49
CA LEU A 110 -13.90 9.37 -0.02
C LEU A 110 -14.49 8.58 1.15
N GLU A 111 -14.12 7.30 1.32
CA GLU A 111 -14.50 6.52 2.51
C GLU A 111 -13.76 6.99 3.75
N VAL A 112 -12.49 7.40 3.59
CA VAL A 112 -11.74 8.05 4.67
C VAL A 112 -12.37 9.42 5.02
N GLU A 113 -12.97 10.11 4.05
CA GLU A 113 -13.68 11.39 4.23
C GLU A 113 -15.17 11.24 4.62
N GLU A 114 -15.69 10.02 4.80
CA GLU A 114 -17.09 9.67 5.12
C GLU A 114 -18.18 10.07 4.09
N VAL A 115 -17.84 10.33 2.81
CA VAL A 115 -18.78 10.80 1.75
C VAL A 115 -19.09 9.71 0.70
N MET A 116 -19.30 8.46 1.15
CA MET A 116 -19.24 7.22 0.34
C MET A 116 -20.24 7.08 -0.83
N LEU A 117 -21.44 7.68 -0.75
CA LEU A 117 -22.63 7.05 -1.34
C LEU A 117 -22.73 7.10 -2.88
N CYS A 118 -22.21 8.13 -3.54
CA CYS A 118 -22.44 8.34 -4.97
C CYS A 118 -21.46 7.60 -5.89
N VAL A 119 -20.22 7.34 -5.45
CA VAL A 119 -19.13 6.92 -6.33
C VAL A 119 -19.08 5.42 -6.57
N CYS A 120 -19.46 4.62 -5.57
CA CYS A 120 -19.51 3.15 -5.70
C CYS A 120 -20.48 2.69 -6.80
N ALA A 121 -21.56 3.43 -7.03
CA ALA A 121 -22.51 3.13 -8.09
C ALA A 121 -21.91 3.35 -9.49
N CYS A 122 -21.05 4.35 -9.69
CA CYS A 122 -20.41 4.59 -10.99
C CYS A 122 -19.31 3.57 -11.27
N PHE A 123 -18.60 3.14 -10.23
CA PHE A 123 -17.53 2.15 -10.34
C PHE A 123 -18.06 0.78 -10.77
N SER A 124 -19.13 0.27 -10.16
CA SER A 124 -19.74 -1.01 -10.55
C SER A 124 -20.26 -0.99 -11.98
N VAL A 125 -20.78 0.16 -12.43
CA VAL A 125 -21.19 0.38 -13.83
C VAL A 125 -20.01 0.33 -14.78
N HIS A 126 -18.92 0.98 -14.43
CA HIS A 126 -17.72 1.01 -15.25
C HIS A 126 -17.07 -0.37 -15.36
N VAL A 127 -16.99 -1.11 -14.24
CA VAL A 127 -16.50 -2.49 -14.20
C VAL A 127 -17.39 -3.42 -15.01
N CYS A 128 -18.71 -3.35 -14.87
CA CYS A 128 -19.61 -4.20 -15.67
C CYS A 128 -19.62 -3.83 -17.16
N VAL A 129 -19.37 -2.56 -17.52
CA VAL A 129 -19.15 -2.14 -18.92
C VAL A 129 -17.84 -2.71 -19.46
N CYS A 130 -16.76 -2.72 -18.65
CA CYS A 130 -15.46 -3.23 -19.06
C CYS A 130 -15.38 -4.77 -19.03
N ALA A 131 -16.19 -5.43 -18.21
CA ALA A 131 -16.22 -6.88 -18.03
C ALA A 131 -17.24 -7.60 -18.93
N TYR A 132 -17.97 -6.89 -19.80
CA TYR A 132 -18.89 -7.54 -20.72
C TYR A 132 -18.07 -8.40 -21.70
N ASP A 133 -18.17 -9.73 -21.55
CA ASP A 133 -17.46 -10.85 -22.21
C ASP A 133 -17.43 -10.88 -23.76
N LEU A 134 -17.77 -9.78 -24.40
CA LEU A 134 -17.55 -9.60 -25.82
C LEU A 134 -16.09 -9.18 -25.99
N LYS A 135 -15.33 -9.90 -26.82
CA LYS A 135 -13.98 -9.53 -27.31
C LYS A 135 -14.01 -8.25 -28.17
N VAL A 136 -14.70 -7.22 -27.68
CA VAL A 136 -15.09 -6.00 -28.35
C VAL A 136 -14.67 -4.87 -27.42
N ASP A 137 -14.18 -3.79 -28.01
CA ASP A 137 -13.78 -2.60 -27.27
C ASP A 137 -14.94 -2.09 -26.38
N PRO A 138 -14.71 -1.86 -25.07
CA PRO A 138 -15.71 -1.34 -24.13
C PRO A 138 -16.45 -0.08 -24.62
N ARG A 139 -15.78 0.76 -25.42
CA ARG A 139 -16.34 1.98 -26.02
C ARG A 139 -17.45 1.70 -27.03
N GLY A 140 -17.47 0.50 -27.61
CA GLY A 140 -18.49 0.05 -28.56
C GLY A 140 -19.73 -0.56 -27.90
N CYS A 141 -19.59 -1.12 -26.70
CA CYS A 141 -20.65 -1.93 -26.08
C CYS A 141 -21.33 -1.28 -24.86
N PHE A 142 -20.79 -0.20 -24.29
CA PHE A 142 -21.31 0.40 -23.05
C PHE A 142 -22.81 0.75 -23.10
N ARG A 143 -23.35 1.16 -24.26
CA ARG A 143 -24.79 1.46 -24.40
C ARG A 143 -25.68 0.24 -24.20
N GLN A 144 -25.22 -0.93 -24.66
CA GLN A 144 -25.97 -2.18 -24.54
C GLN A 144 -26.06 -2.61 -23.07
N PHE A 145 -25.05 -2.31 -22.27
CA PHE A 145 -25.08 -2.50 -20.82
C PHE A 145 -26.19 -1.67 -20.17
N PHE A 146 -26.27 -0.36 -20.47
CA PHE A 146 -27.34 0.50 -19.93
C PHE A 146 -28.74 0.10 -20.38
N THR A 147 -28.88 -0.46 -21.59
CA THR A 147 -30.16 -1.04 -22.02
C THR A 147 -30.48 -2.29 -21.20
N LYS A 148 -29.52 -3.21 -21.06
CA LYS A 148 -29.71 -4.46 -20.30
C LYS A 148 -30.07 -4.16 -18.85
N ILE A 149 -29.30 -3.35 -18.13
CA ILE A 149 -29.57 -3.08 -16.70
C ILE A 149 -30.95 -2.47 -16.44
N LYS A 150 -31.52 -1.72 -17.41
CA LYS A 150 -32.88 -1.17 -17.30
C LYS A 150 -33.98 -2.17 -17.61
N THR A 151 -33.69 -3.19 -18.41
CA THR A 151 -34.67 -4.18 -18.91
C THR A 151 -34.57 -5.55 -18.24
N THR A 152 -33.49 -5.84 -17.52
CA THR A 152 -33.23 -7.18 -16.98
C THR A 152 -34.06 -7.47 -15.72
N ASP A 153 -34.34 -8.75 -15.54
CA ASP A 153 -35.01 -9.38 -14.41
C ASP A 153 -34.41 -9.01 -13.04
N GLN A 154 -35.24 -9.03 -12.00
CA GLN A 154 -34.88 -8.62 -10.64
C GLN A 154 -33.65 -9.38 -10.12
N GLN A 155 -33.53 -10.66 -10.47
CA GLN A 155 -32.40 -11.52 -10.08
C GLN A 155 -31.03 -10.98 -10.51
N TYR A 156 -30.95 -10.32 -11.67
CA TYR A 156 -29.70 -9.72 -12.14
C TYR A 156 -29.37 -8.43 -11.38
N GLN A 157 -30.39 -7.66 -11.04
CA GLN A 157 -30.22 -6.45 -10.23
C GLN A 157 -29.77 -6.81 -8.82
N ASP A 158 -30.34 -7.88 -8.24
CA ASP A 158 -29.97 -8.38 -6.92
C ASP A 158 -28.52 -8.88 -6.93
N ALA A 159 -28.12 -9.70 -7.91
CA ALA A 159 -26.73 -10.15 -8.04
C ALA A 159 -25.74 -8.98 -8.21
N PHE A 160 -26.10 -7.96 -8.99
CA PHE A 160 -25.29 -6.75 -9.13
C PHE A 160 -25.17 -5.96 -7.83
N ASN A 161 -26.27 -5.85 -7.07
CA ASN A 161 -26.27 -5.17 -5.78
C ASN A 161 -25.42 -5.93 -4.74
N ASP A 162 -25.44 -7.26 -4.76
CA ASP A 162 -24.61 -8.10 -3.90
C ASP A 162 -23.12 -7.92 -4.21
N GLU A 163 -22.75 -7.90 -5.50
CA GLU A 163 -21.37 -7.60 -5.92
C GLU A 163 -20.94 -6.19 -5.50
N LEU A 164 -21.83 -5.21 -5.66
CA LEU A 164 -21.60 -3.82 -5.25
C LEU A 164 -21.40 -3.71 -3.74
N GLU A 165 -22.19 -4.41 -2.93
CA GLU A 165 -22.02 -4.38 -1.46
C GLU A 165 -20.71 -5.06 -1.05
N SER A 166 -20.36 -6.19 -1.67
CA SER A 166 -19.06 -6.84 -1.46
C SER A 166 -17.89 -5.90 -1.81
N PHE A 167 -18.06 -5.05 -2.83
CA PHE A 167 -17.07 -4.05 -3.21
C PHE A 167 -16.95 -2.95 -2.15
N LYS A 168 -18.07 -2.43 -1.65
CA LYS A 168 -18.07 -1.44 -0.55
C LYS A 168 -17.38 -1.99 0.69
N GLU A 169 -17.60 -3.26 1.04
CA GLU A 169 -16.90 -3.88 2.17
C GLU A 169 -15.38 -3.93 1.96
N ARG A 170 -14.91 -4.25 0.75
CA ARG A 170 -13.48 -4.20 0.43
C ARG A 170 -12.91 -2.79 0.51
N VAL A 171 -13.66 -1.79 0.03
CA VAL A 171 -13.25 -0.37 0.12
C VAL A 171 -13.15 0.07 1.57
N ARG A 172 -14.16 -0.23 2.41
CA ARG A 172 -14.14 -0.01 3.86
C ARG A 172 -12.93 -0.67 4.52
N GLY A 173 -12.64 -1.92 4.17
CA GLY A 173 -11.46 -2.63 4.68
C GLY A 173 -10.16 -1.93 4.34
N ARG A 174 -10.00 -1.47 3.08
CA ARG A 174 -8.80 -0.73 2.65
C ARG A 174 -8.69 0.66 3.28
N ALA A 175 -9.80 1.37 3.45
CA ALA A 175 -9.85 2.65 4.13
C ALA A 175 -9.40 2.50 5.60
N LYS A 176 -9.91 1.48 6.31
CA LYS A 176 -9.47 1.15 7.68
C LYS A 176 -7.97 0.89 7.75
N ILE A 177 -7.41 0.09 6.84
CA ILE A 177 -5.96 -0.19 6.79
C ILE A 177 -5.16 1.11 6.60
N ARG A 178 -5.64 2.03 5.75
CA ARG A 178 -4.96 3.30 5.50
C ARG A 178 -5.02 4.23 6.72
N ILE A 179 -6.15 4.29 7.41
CA ILE A 179 -6.32 5.04 8.65
C ILE A 179 -5.44 4.45 9.75
N GLU A 180 -5.44 3.12 9.93
CA GLU A 180 -4.60 2.42 10.91
C GLU A 180 -3.11 2.65 10.66
N LYS A 181 -2.68 2.63 9.40
CA LYS A 181 -1.31 2.94 9.02
C LYS A 181 -0.93 4.39 9.40
N ALA A 182 -1.78 5.36 9.06
CA ALA A 182 -1.53 6.76 9.40
C ALA A 182 -1.51 6.99 10.93
N LEU A 183 -2.39 6.31 11.66
CA LEU A 183 -2.42 6.36 13.12
C LEU A 183 -1.14 5.78 13.73
N LYS A 184 -0.68 4.64 13.22
CA LYS A 184 0.56 4.00 13.68
C LYS A 184 1.79 4.85 13.41
N GLU A 185 1.89 5.47 12.24
CA GLU A 185 2.98 6.40 11.91
C GLU A 185 2.99 7.59 12.88
N TYR A 186 1.81 8.15 13.19
CA TYR A 186 1.67 9.22 14.17
C TYR A 186 2.05 8.78 15.60
N GLU A 187 1.63 7.59 16.03
CA GLU A 187 2.03 7.01 17.32
C GLU A 187 3.54 6.76 17.41
N GLU A 188 4.18 6.31 16.34
CA GLU A 188 5.63 6.15 16.27
C GLU A 188 6.37 7.49 16.34
N GLU A 189 5.89 8.53 15.64
CA GLU A 189 6.44 9.88 15.75
C GLU A 189 6.31 10.44 17.17
N GLU A 190 5.15 10.28 17.80
CA GLU A 190 4.94 10.67 19.19
C GLU A 190 5.80 9.86 20.16
N ARG A 191 5.98 8.57 19.90
CA ARG A 191 6.91 7.72 20.66
C ARG A 191 8.33 8.22 20.54
N GLN A 192 8.79 8.56 19.33
CA GLN A 192 10.14 9.09 19.09
C GLN A 192 10.38 10.39 19.86
N LYS A 193 9.40 11.30 19.92
CA LYS A 193 9.50 12.54 20.72
C LYS A 193 9.57 12.29 22.22
N ARG A 194 9.01 11.17 22.70
CA ARG A 194 8.98 10.78 24.13
C ARG A 194 10.17 9.95 24.57
N LEU A 195 11.05 9.53 23.65
CA LEU A 195 12.21 8.72 23.99
C LEU A 195 13.15 9.49 24.93
N GLY A 196 13.60 8.80 25.98
CA GLY A 196 14.58 9.33 26.91
C GLY A 196 15.99 9.44 26.30
N PRO A 197 16.95 9.96 27.07
CA PRO A 197 18.33 10.18 26.62
C PRO A 197 19.06 8.92 26.13
N GLY A 198 18.59 7.72 26.50
CA GLY A 198 19.09 6.43 26.04
C GLY A 198 18.24 5.75 24.96
N GLY A 199 17.26 6.44 24.38
CA GLY A 199 16.39 5.89 23.32
C GLY A 199 15.37 4.86 23.81
N LEU A 200 15.13 4.79 25.11
CA LEU A 200 14.08 3.94 25.70
C LEU A 200 12.82 4.78 25.96
N ASP A 201 11.66 4.18 25.70
CA ASP A 201 10.37 4.78 26.02
C ASP A 201 10.10 4.68 27.54
N PRO A 202 9.85 5.81 28.23
CA PRO A 202 9.49 5.81 29.65
C PRO A 202 8.29 4.90 29.99
N VAL A 203 7.28 4.85 29.12
CA VAL A 203 6.04 4.08 29.35
C VAL A 203 6.33 2.58 29.28
N GLU A 204 7.07 2.13 28.27
CA GLU A 204 7.45 0.71 28.14
C GLU A 204 8.34 0.25 29.29
N VAL A 205 9.29 1.10 29.70
CA VAL A 205 10.14 0.79 30.85
C VAL A 205 9.26 0.65 32.09
N TYR A 206 8.36 1.60 32.35
CA TYR A 206 7.47 1.57 33.50
C TYR A 206 6.55 0.33 33.54
N GLU A 207 5.91 -0.04 32.42
CA GLU A 207 5.05 -1.23 32.37
C GLU A 207 5.83 -2.54 32.54
N SER A 208 7.08 -2.56 32.11
CA SER A 208 7.96 -3.73 32.27
C SER A 208 8.61 -3.82 33.66
N LEU A 209 8.46 -2.80 34.51
CA LEU A 209 9.00 -2.84 35.86
C LEU A 209 8.24 -3.89 36.67
N PRO A 210 8.95 -4.69 37.49
CA PRO A 210 8.29 -5.61 38.40
C PRO A 210 7.32 -4.84 39.31
N ALA A 211 6.05 -5.24 39.32
CA ALA A 211 5.09 -4.73 40.30
C ALA A 211 5.67 -5.04 41.69
N VAL A 212 6.08 -3.99 42.41
CA VAL A 212 6.77 -4.08 43.70
C VAL A 212 5.94 -4.96 44.64
N ARG A 213 6.26 -6.24 44.73
CA ARG A 213 5.78 -7.09 45.81
C ARG A 213 6.73 -6.89 46.97
N HIS A 214 6.27 -6.10 47.92
CA HIS A 214 6.82 -6.00 49.27
C HIS A 214 7.15 -7.39 49.82
N THR A 215 8.41 -7.80 49.74
CA THR A 215 8.93 -8.86 50.59
C THR A 215 10.26 -8.38 51.15
N HIS A 216 10.22 -7.90 52.39
CA HIS A 216 11.38 -7.83 53.26
C HIS A 216 11.89 -9.26 53.48
N HIS A 217 12.75 -9.77 52.61
CA HIS A 217 13.55 -10.95 52.91
C HIS A 217 14.99 -10.52 53.17
N THR A 218 15.46 -10.92 54.35
CA THR A 218 16.81 -10.70 54.86
C THR A 218 17.82 -11.30 53.90
N ALA A 219 18.78 -10.47 53.46
CA ALA A 219 19.74 -10.82 52.44
C ALA A 219 20.58 -12.06 52.80
N THR A 220 20.62 -13.03 51.89
CA THR A 220 21.49 -14.21 51.94
C THR A 220 22.30 -14.29 50.65
N SER A 221 23.46 -14.96 50.67
CA SER A 221 24.43 -15.00 49.55
C SER A 221 23.91 -15.55 48.21
N ASP A 222 22.67 -16.04 48.17
CA ASP A 222 21.96 -16.47 46.96
C ASP A 222 21.28 -15.30 46.18
N ASP A 223 21.41 -14.05 46.64
CA ASP A 223 20.77 -12.84 46.08
C ASP A 223 21.52 -12.18 44.91
N LEU A 224 22.64 -12.75 44.44
CA LEU A 224 23.39 -12.23 43.28
C LEU A 224 22.55 -12.02 42.00
N PRO A 225 21.66 -12.94 41.57
CA PRO A 225 20.83 -12.73 40.38
C PRO A 225 19.81 -11.59 40.56
N LEU A 226 19.21 -11.45 41.74
CA LEU A 226 18.27 -10.35 42.06
C LEU A 226 18.96 -8.98 42.03
N LEU A 227 20.23 -8.91 42.45
CA LEU A 227 21.01 -7.68 42.39
C LEU A 227 21.40 -7.29 40.94
N GLN A 228 21.65 -8.28 40.08
CA GLN A 228 21.90 -8.04 38.65
C GLN A 228 20.64 -7.56 37.93
N GLU A 229 19.48 -8.13 38.26
CA GLU A 229 18.18 -7.72 37.75
C GLU A 229 17.80 -6.30 38.20
N ALA A 230 18.02 -5.97 39.48
CA ALA A 230 17.83 -4.61 39.99
C ALA A 230 18.72 -3.58 39.28
N LYS A 231 19.99 -3.91 39.00
CA LYS A 231 20.90 -3.05 38.23
C LYS A 231 20.45 -2.88 36.78
N HIS A 232 19.93 -3.93 36.16
CA HIS A 232 19.41 -3.89 34.79
C HIS A 232 18.19 -2.96 34.68
N HIS A 233 17.20 -3.10 35.56
CA HIS A 233 16.02 -2.20 35.58
C HIS A 233 16.40 -0.77 35.96
N MET A 234 17.31 -0.57 36.92
CA MET A 234 17.78 0.76 37.30
C MET A 234 18.47 1.48 36.14
N LYS A 235 19.32 0.78 35.38
CA LYS A 235 19.96 1.34 34.19
C LYS A 235 18.93 1.75 33.13
N ARG A 236 17.91 0.91 32.91
CA ARG A 236 16.81 1.22 31.98
C ARG A 236 15.98 2.43 32.42
N CYS A 237 15.76 2.62 33.72
CA CYS A 237 15.09 3.82 34.24
C CYS A 237 15.89 5.11 34.00
N ILE A 238 17.21 5.05 34.00
CA ILE A 238 18.07 6.20 33.66
C ILE A 238 18.02 6.46 32.16
N GLU A 239 18.13 5.40 31.35
CA GLU A 239 18.14 5.48 29.89
C GLU A 239 16.79 5.93 29.30
N SER A 240 15.67 5.62 29.95
CA SER A 240 14.36 6.16 29.58
C SER A 240 14.07 7.54 30.17
N GLY A 241 14.95 8.10 31.02
CA GLY A 241 14.71 9.37 31.70
C GLY A 241 13.69 9.32 32.85
N LEU A 242 13.23 8.13 33.23
CA LEU A 242 12.33 7.91 34.37
C LEU A 242 13.01 8.23 35.71
N TRP A 243 14.34 8.09 35.79
CA TRP A 243 15.15 8.41 36.96
C TRP A 243 16.40 9.20 36.57
N VAL A 244 16.54 10.43 37.09
CA VAL A 244 17.71 11.28 36.89
C VAL A 244 18.66 11.10 38.08
N PRO A 245 19.85 10.49 37.91
CA PRO A 245 20.82 10.36 38.99
C PRO A 245 21.26 11.76 39.47
N ASN A 246 21.26 11.97 40.79
CA ASN A 246 21.70 13.23 41.44
C ASN A 246 20.88 14.50 41.14
N ALA A 247 19.58 14.40 40.90
CA ALA A 247 18.70 15.57 40.69
C ALA A 247 18.81 16.69 41.75
N ARG A 248 19.27 16.39 42.97
CA ARG A 248 19.45 17.36 44.07
C ARG A 248 20.84 18.00 44.19
N ALA A 249 21.83 17.54 43.44
CA ALA A 249 23.17 18.15 43.46
C ALA A 249 23.27 19.37 42.52
N ASP A 250 22.42 19.41 41.48
CA ASP A 250 22.44 20.45 40.45
C ASP A 250 21.43 21.60 40.73
N GLU A 251 20.46 21.41 41.65
CA GLU A 251 19.51 22.44 42.08
C GLU A 251 20.16 23.63 42.83
N GLU A 252 21.41 23.50 43.28
CA GLU A 252 22.17 24.61 43.88
C GLU A 252 22.93 25.47 42.85
N GLY A 253 22.93 25.09 41.55
CA GLY A 253 23.77 25.70 40.51
C GLY A 253 23.07 26.57 39.45
N GLU A 254 21.79 26.33 39.12
CA GLU A 254 21.11 27.03 38.02
C GLU A 254 19.70 27.52 38.41
N LYS A 255 19.63 28.35 39.46
CA LYS A 255 18.55 29.34 39.56
C LYS A 255 19.05 30.62 38.90
N ASP A 256 18.94 30.72 37.58
CA ASP A 256 18.72 31.98 36.86
C ASP A 256 18.71 31.70 35.34
N LYS A 257 17.55 32.00 34.71
CA LYS A 257 17.20 31.99 33.25
C LYS A 257 16.59 30.65 32.80
N GLU A 258 15.35 30.54 32.33
CA GLU A 258 14.37 31.47 31.75
C GLU A 258 12.95 31.01 32.14
N GLU A 259 12.10 31.97 32.54
CA GLU A 259 10.64 31.85 32.47
C GLU A 259 10.22 31.75 31.00
N GLY A 260 9.35 30.79 30.66
CA GLY A 260 8.64 30.82 29.37
C GLY A 260 7.97 29.51 28.96
N ASP A 261 6.64 29.49 29.08
CA ASP A 261 5.67 28.58 28.45
C ASP A 261 5.49 27.17 29.05
N GLU A 262 4.69 27.08 30.11
CA GLU A 262 3.92 25.88 30.44
C GLU A 262 2.69 25.79 29.52
N PRO A 263 2.50 24.70 28.74
CA PRO A 263 1.22 24.44 28.09
C PRO A 263 0.20 24.05 29.16
N GLN A 264 -0.80 24.91 29.34
CA GLN A 264 -1.96 24.68 30.18
C GLN A 264 -2.81 23.54 29.59
N TYR A 265 -2.85 22.39 30.25
CA TYR A 265 -3.74 21.29 29.87
C TYR A 265 -5.16 21.59 30.38
N GLU A 266 -6.11 21.81 29.47
CA GLU A 266 -7.53 21.85 29.82
C GLU A 266 -8.00 20.45 30.26
N GLU A 267 -8.35 20.33 31.55
CA GLU A 267 -9.04 19.15 32.06
C GLU A 267 -10.39 18.99 31.36
N VAL A 268 -10.53 17.94 30.55
CA VAL A 268 -11.81 17.50 30.02
C VAL A 268 -12.69 17.09 31.20
N LYS A 269 -13.68 17.93 31.52
CA LYS A 269 -14.73 17.63 32.49
C LYS A 269 -15.42 16.34 32.08
N LYS A 270 -15.32 15.31 32.92
CA LYS A 270 -16.20 14.15 32.87
C LYS A 270 -17.61 14.63 33.24
N GLU A 271 -18.51 14.68 32.27
CA GLU A 271 -19.94 14.74 32.55
C GLU A 271 -20.36 13.43 33.22
N GLU A 272 -20.85 13.54 34.46
CA GLU A 272 -21.54 12.47 35.16
C GLU A 272 -22.97 12.34 34.61
N GLN A 273 -23.32 11.09 34.24
CA GLN A 273 -24.66 10.50 34.10
C GLN A 273 -25.51 10.87 32.87
#